data_AF-A0A3C1NCA4-F1
#
_entry.id   AF-A0A3C1NCA4-F1
#
_cell.length_a   1.000
_cell.length_b   1.000
_cell.length_c   1.000
_cell.angle_alpha   90.00
_cell.angle_beta   90.00
_cell.angle_gamma   90.00
#
_symmetry.space_group_name_H-M   'P 1'
#
loop_
_entity.id
_entity.type
_entity.pdbx_description
1 polymer ?
#
loop_
_entity_poly.entity_id
_entity_poly.type
_entity_poly.pdbx_seq_one_letter_code
_entity_poly.pdbx_strand_id
1 'polypeptide(L)'
;LRAMFQAAVDAALPSICVPAHLPPRPKGRTVIIGAGKASGAMAKALEDAWDGPLEGLIVTRYGYRVPTKRLEVVEAAHPVPDAAGR
;
A
#
# COMPACT_ATOMS: atom_id res chain seq x y z
N LEU A 1 -27.24 -8.18 -9.92
CA LEU A 1 -26.25 -8.97 -9.16
C LEU A 1 -24.80 -8.59 -9.50
N ARG A 2 -24.33 -8.72 -10.76
CA ARG A 2 -22.94 -8.36 -11.12
C ARG A 2 -22.55 -6.92 -10.78
N ALA A 3 -23.40 -5.94 -11.08
CA ALA A 3 -23.13 -4.54 -10.79
C ALA A 3 -22.99 -4.26 -9.27
N MET A 4 -23.86 -4.84 -8.44
CA MET A 4 -23.77 -4.70 -6.98
C MET A 4 -22.49 -5.35 -6.42
N PHE A 5 -22.13 -6.51 -6.94
CA PHE A 5 -20.88 -7.17 -6.55
C PHE A 5 -19.66 -6.32 -6.94
N GLN A 6 -19.62 -5.80 -8.16
CA GLN A 6 -18.52 -4.95 -8.62
C GLN A 6 -18.40 -3.69 -7.75
N ALA A 7 -19.52 -3.03 -7.43
CA ALA A 7 -19.52 -1.86 -6.55
C ALA A 7 -18.92 -2.19 -5.16
N ALA A 8 -19.20 -3.37 -4.61
CA ALA A 8 -18.62 -3.80 -3.33
C ALA A 8 -17.11 -4.08 -3.43
N VAL A 9 -16.65 -4.65 -4.55
CA VAL A 9 -15.21 -4.85 -4.80
C VAL A 9 -14.50 -3.51 -4.96
N ASP A 10 -15.06 -2.61 -5.76
CA ASP A 10 -14.48 -1.29 -6.03
C ASP A 10 -14.35 -0.47 -4.75
N ALA A 11 -15.34 -0.55 -3.85
CA ALA A 11 -15.30 0.10 -2.54
C ALA A 11 -14.13 -0.37 -1.65
N ALA A 12 -13.61 -1.58 -1.88
CA ALA A 12 -12.51 -2.16 -1.10
C ALA A 12 -11.16 -2.15 -1.85
N LEU A 13 -11.13 -1.74 -3.13
CA LEU A 13 -9.92 -1.78 -3.94
C LEU A 13 -8.98 -0.62 -3.56
N PRO A 14 -7.69 -0.87 -3.23
CA PRO A 14 -6.80 0.19 -2.76
C PRO A 14 -6.65 1.37 -3.71
N SER A 15 -6.63 1.15 -5.03
CA SER A 15 -6.53 2.22 -6.03
C SER A 15 -7.74 3.15 -6.06
N ILE A 16 -8.86 2.74 -5.47
CA ILE A 16 -10.12 3.51 -5.45
C ILE A 16 -10.31 4.13 -4.07
N CYS A 17 -10.18 3.35 -2.99
CA CYS A 17 -10.51 3.84 -1.66
C CYS A 17 -9.39 4.64 -0.99
N VAL A 18 -8.10 4.33 -1.24
CA VAL A 18 -6.99 4.98 -0.53
C VAL A 18 -6.92 6.49 -0.79
N PRO A 19 -7.00 7.01 -2.04
CA PRO A 19 -6.81 8.43 -2.31
C PRO A 19 -7.74 9.36 -1.52
N ALA A 20 -9.00 8.94 -1.32
CA ALA A 20 -10.00 9.72 -0.58
C ALA A 20 -9.75 9.77 0.94
N HIS A 21 -8.90 8.89 1.47
CA HIS A 21 -8.61 8.77 2.89
C HIS A 21 -7.21 9.25 3.28
N LEU A 22 -6.46 9.84 2.33
CA LEU A 22 -5.14 10.39 2.63
C LEU A 22 -5.27 11.64 3.50
N PRO A 23 -4.44 11.78 4.55
CA PRO A 23 -4.43 13.00 5.34
C PRO A 23 -3.88 14.17 4.52
N PRO A 24 -4.11 15.43 4.94
CA PRO A 24 -3.38 16.55 4.39
C PRO A 24 -1.87 16.34 4.62
N ARG A 25 -1.06 16.84 3.69
CA ARG A 25 0.39 16.70 3.75
C ARG A 25 0.93 17.31 5.07
N PRO A 26 1.66 16.53 5.89
CA PRO A 26 2.25 17.05 7.11
C PRO A 26 3.39 18.03 6.80
N LYS A 27 3.70 18.89 7.78
CA LYS A 27 4.91 19.72 7.71
C LYS A 27 6.15 18.85 7.90
N GLY A 28 7.19 19.09 7.11
CA GLY A 28 8.45 18.37 7.20
C GLY A 28 8.44 17.06 6.42
N ARG A 29 9.00 16.00 7.03
CA ARG A 29 9.28 14.73 6.37
C ARG A 29 8.07 13.78 6.41
N THR A 30 7.74 13.20 5.26
CA THR A 30 6.68 12.19 5.14
C THR A 30 7.31 10.80 5.08
N VAL A 31 7.08 9.99 6.11
CA VAL A 31 7.53 8.59 6.16
C VAL A 31 6.33 7.67 6.10
N ILE A 32 6.32 6.75 5.14
CA ILE A 32 5.23 5.77 4.95
C ILE A 32 5.70 4.41 5.43
N ILE A 33 4.92 3.77 6.28
CA ILE A 33 5.17 2.40 6.75
C ILE A 33 3.93 1.57 6.43
N GLY A 34 4.13 0.42 5.80
CA GLY A 34 3.04 -0.48 5.43
C GLY A 34 3.41 -1.92 5.70
N ALA A 35 2.46 -2.69 6.20
CA ALA A 35 2.61 -4.13 6.38
C ALA A 35 1.29 -4.85 6.09
N GLY A 36 1.34 -5.98 5.38
CA GLY A 36 0.18 -6.84 5.14
C GLY A 36 -0.02 -7.22 3.68
N LYS A 37 -0.99 -8.10 3.42
CA LYS A 37 -1.23 -8.71 2.09
C LYS A 37 -1.53 -7.71 0.97
N ALA A 38 -2.12 -6.56 1.31
CA ALA A 38 -2.49 -5.51 0.37
C ALA A 38 -1.57 -4.28 0.44
N SER A 39 -0.56 -4.30 1.33
CA SER A 39 0.28 -3.12 1.62
C SER A 39 0.98 -2.58 0.37
N GLY A 40 1.47 -3.45 -0.52
CA GLY A 40 2.08 -3.05 -1.79
C GLY A 40 1.11 -2.28 -2.71
N ALA A 41 -0.13 -2.75 -2.83
CA ALA A 41 -1.15 -2.07 -3.65
C ALA A 41 -1.60 -0.75 -3.01
N MET A 42 -1.73 -0.72 -1.68
CA MET A 42 -2.04 0.51 -0.93
C MET A 42 -0.92 1.54 -1.05
N ALA A 43 0.34 1.10 -0.95
CA ALA A 43 1.52 1.94 -1.11
C ALA A 43 1.58 2.56 -2.51
N LYS A 44 1.28 1.79 -3.56
CA LYS A 44 1.21 2.30 -4.93
C LYS A 44 0.11 3.34 -5.10
N ALA A 45 -1.08 3.06 -4.58
CA ALA A 45 -2.21 4.00 -4.63
C ALA A 45 -1.91 5.32 -3.89
N LEU A 46 -1.27 5.23 -2.71
CA LEU A 46 -0.79 6.40 -1.98
C LEU A 46 0.25 7.16 -2.79
N GLU A 47 1.27 6.48 -3.31
CA GLU A 47 2.36 7.11 -4.05
C GLU A 47 1.88 7.83 -5.32
N ASP A 48 0.89 7.28 -6.02
CA ASP A 48 0.30 7.90 -7.21
C ASP A 48 -0.51 9.16 -6.87
N ALA A 49 -1.19 9.18 -5.73
CA ALA A 49 -2.04 10.29 -5.29
C ALA A 49 -1.30 11.37 -4.47
N TRP A 50 -0.11 11.07 -3.95
CA TRP A 50 0.58 11.95 -3.02
C TRP A 50 1.40 13.06 -3.69
N ASP A 51 1.00 14.31 -3.43
CA ASP A 51 1.67 15.52 -3.91
C ASP A 51 2.77 16.01 -2.95
N GLY A 52 3.92 15.35 -3.03
CA GLY A 52 5.12 15.75 -2.30
C GLY A 52 6.18 14.66 -2.15
N PRO A 53 7.34 15.00 -1.56
CA PRO A 53 8.35 14.02 -1.22
C PRO A 53 7.83 13.07 -0.14
N LEU A 54 8.15 11.80 -0.31
CA LEU A 54 7.88 10.72 0.62
C LEU A 54 9.02 9.70 0.53
N GLU A 55 9.26 9.01 1.64
CA GLU A 55 10.15 7.85 1.74
C GLU A 55 9.46 6.81 2.63
N GLY A 56 9.94 5.56 2.62
CA GLY A 56 9.33 4.55 3.47
C GLY A 56 9.59 3.11 3.08
N LEU A 57 9.10 2.21 3.93
CA LEU A 57 9.25 0.77 3.81
C LEU A 57 7.88 0.08 3.89
N ILE A 58 7.66 -0.83 2.95
CA ILE A 58 6.43 -1.59 2.79
C ILE A 58 6.76 -3.08 2.81
N VAL A 59 6.18 -3.84 3.73
CA VAL A 59 6.33 -5.29 3.80
C VAL A 59 5.07 -5.98 3.26
N THR A 60 5.23 -6.86 2.27
CA THR A 60 4.16 -7.72 1.74
C THR A 60 4.61 -9.19 1.73
N ARG A 61 3.74 -10.10 1.30
CA ARG A 61 4.08 -11.52 1.17
C ARG A 61 4.86 -11.80 -0.11
N TYR A 62 5.69 -12.84 -0.12
CA TYR A 62 6.42 -13.28 -1.31
C TYR A 62 5.53 -13.46 -2.54
N GLY A 63 5.98 -12.92 -3.69
CA GLY A 63 5.29 -12.95 -4.97
C GLY A 63 4.26 -11.83 -5.16
N TYR A 64 4.16 -10.89 -4.21
CA TYR A 64 3.16 -9.82 -4.21
C TYR A 64 3.76 -8.43 -4.13
N ARG A 65 5.06 -8.30 -4.39
CA ARG A 65 5.71 -7.00 -4.60
C ARG A 65 4.98 -6.21 -5.70
N VAL A 66 4.67 -4.96 -5.39
CA VAL A 66 4.15 -3.98 -6.35
C VAL A 66 5.23 -2.93 -6.60
N PRO A 67 5.60 -2.63 -7.86
CA PRO A 67 6.60 -1.60 -8.14
C PRO A 67 6.13 -0.21 -7.69
N THR A 68 6.97 0.45 -6.89
CA THR A 68 6.85 1.84 -6.44
C THR A 68 8.12 2.61 -6.85
N LYS A 69 8.00 3.93 -6.99
CA LYS A 69 9.09 4.81 -7.44
C LYS A 69 9.97 5.32 -6.30
N ARG A 70 9.38 5.53 -5.12
CA ARG A 70 9.96 6.23 -3.97
C ARG A 70 9.91 5.39 -2.69
N LEU A 71 8.93 4.49 -2.59
CA LEU A 71 8.81 3.56 -1.47
C LEU A 71 9.63 2.29 -1.73
N GLU A 72 10.31 1.80 -0.69
CA GLU A 72 10.92 0.48 -0.71
C GLU A 72 9.85 -0.57 -0.39
N VAL A 73 9.72 -1.59 -1.24
CA VAL A 73 8.85 -2.73 -1.00
C VAL A 73 9.72 -3.94 -0.76
N VAL A 74 9.53 -4.63 0.36
CA VAL A 74 10.20 -5.89 0.70
C VAL A 74 9.16 -6.99 0.90
N GLU A 75 9.61 -8.23 0.81
CA GLU A 75 8.76 -9.40 0.91
C GLU A 75 9.22 -10.28 2.06
N ALA A 76 8.26 -10.77 2.84
CA ALA A 76 8.47 -11.66 3.97
C ALA A 76 7.46 -12.83 3.95
N ALA A 77 7.73 -13.88 4.72
CA ALA A 77 6.85 -15.04 4.76
C ALA A 77 5.49 -14.77 5.43
N HIS A 78 4.47 -15.47 4.92
CA HIS A 78 3.14 -15.58 5.52
C HIS A 78 2.55 -16.96 5.15
N PRO A 79 1.88 -17.70 6.06
CA PRO A 79 1.40 -17.26 7.37
C PRO A 79 2.42 -17.37 8.50
N VAL A 80 3.50 -18.13 8.32
CA VAL A 80 4.54 -18.31 9.33
C VAL A 80 5.69 -17.32 9.06
N PRO A 81 6.13 -16.52 10.05
CA PRO A 81 7.22 -15.55 9.86
C PRO A 81 8.58 -16.21 9.59
N ASP A 82 9.43 -15.51 8.85
CA ASP A 82 10.83 -15.86 8.60
C ASP A 82 11.77 -14.71 8.98
N ALA A 83 13.05 -14.79 8.60
CA ALA A 83 14.04 -13.77 8.94
C ALA A 83 13.78 -12.42 8.26
N ALA A 84 13.14 -12.41 7.09
CA ALA A 84 12.82 -11.17 6.37
C ALA A 84 11.66 -10.38 7.03
N GLY A 85 10.84 -11.04 7.85
CA GLY A 85 9.75 -10.44 8.61
C GLY A 85 10.05 -10.17 10.08
N ARG A 86 11.31 -10.23 10.53
CA ARG A 86 11.71 -9.96 11.93
C ARG A 86 12.10 -8.51 12.17
#